data_AF-A0AA43ZDN9-F1
#
_entry.id   AF-A0AA43ZDN9-F1
#
_cell.length_a   1.000
_cell.length_b   1.000
_cell.length_c   1.000
_cell.angle_alpha   90.00
_cell.angle_beta   90.00
_cell.angle_gamma   90.00
#
_symmetry.space_group_name_H-M   'P 1'
#
loop_
_entity.id
_entity.type
_entity.pdbx_description
1 polymer ?
#
loop_
_entity_poly.entity_id
_entity_poly.type
_entity_poly.pdbx_seq_one_letter_code
_entity_poly.pdbx_strand_id
1 'polypeptide(L)'
;MATELNKLFRSLELKTGSPEEKIEGYLIAIAGASHYALTTAITKIIRGEIDSISKKFCPTAPELSSIIRDEMAFVKKQIELAIGRMELEDQRPISVKPMLLMDRIAQATQRMVDEDRALLFTVTSHPGFLARKGELPTGGIYCAILGAAYGPQGSASRPLPAQEVPDPVAADLDW
;
A
#
# COMPACT_ATOMS: atom_id res chain seq x y z
N MET A 1 39.55 5.48 4.60
CA MET A 1 39.73 4.02 4.52
C MET A 1 40.80 3.51 5.49
N ALA A 2 42.05 4.00 5.42
CA ALA A 2 43.10 3.64 6.40
C ALA A 2 42.69 3.90 7.87
N THR A 3 41.94 4.97 8.13
CA THR A 3 41.42 5.31 9.46
C THR A 3 40.47 4.24 10.03
N GLU A 4 39.65 3.61 9.20
CA GLU A 4 38.70 2.59 9.64
C GLU A 4 39.41 1.25 9.89
N LEU A 5 40.39 0.89 9.04
CA LEU A 5 41.27 -0.26 9.28
C LEU A 5 42.07 -0.10 10.58
N ASN A 6 42.53 1.11 10.88
CA ASN A 6 43.20 1.39 12.15
C ASN A 6 42.28 1.21 13.37
N LYS A 7 40.97 1.47 13.24
CA LYS A 7 40.00 1.15 14.30
C LYS A 7 39.89 -0.36 14.48
N LEU A 8 39.77 -1.11 13.38
CA LEU A 8 39.71 -2.58 13.41
C LEU A 8 40.94 -3.18 14.10
N PHE A 9 42.16 -2.79 13.71
CA PHE A 9 43.41 -3.31 14.27
C PHE A 9 43.66 -2.90 15.73
N ARG A 10 43.04 -1.81 16.20
CA ARG A 10 43.09 -1.42 17.62
C ARG A 10 42.09 -2.19 18.47
N SER A 11 40.97 -2.59 17.89
CA SER A 11 39.89 -3.28 18.61
C SER A 11 40.07 -4.79 18.66
N LEU A 12 40.77 -5.40 17.69
CA LEU A 12 40.91 -6.85 17.57
C LEU A 12 42.36 -7.27 17.31
N GLU A 13 42.77 -8.40 17.89
CA GLU A 13 44.11 -8.94 17.72
C GLU A 13 44.30 -9.52 16.31
N LEU A 14 45.47 -9.29 15.71
CA LEU A 14 45.86 -9.96 14.48
C LEU A 14 46.32 -11.39 14.79
N LYS A 15 45.85 -12.37 14.01
CA LYS A 15 46.27 -13.78 14.16
C LYS A 15 47.78 -13.97 13.95
N THR A 16 48.39 -13.17 13.08
CA THR A 16 49.82 -13.20 12.75
C THR A 16 50.30 -11.83 12.28
N GLY A 17 51.58 -11.49 12.49
CA GLY A 17 52.23 -10.30 11.93
C GLY A 17 51.84 -8.96 12.58
N SER A 18 52.49 -7.89 12.13
CA SER A 18 52.17 -6.53 12.58
C SER A 18 51.06 -5.88 11.71
N PRO A 19 50.31 -4.90 12.24
CA PRO A 19 49.31 -4.16 11.46
C PRO A 19 49.90 -3.48 10.22
N GLU A 20 51.13 -2.99 10.32
CA GLU A 20 51.84 -2.25 9.28
C GLU A 20 52.18 -3.13 8.08
N GLU A 21 52.59 -4.38 8.31
CA GLU A 21 52.88 -5.35 7.25
C GLU A 21 51.62 -5.79 6.49
N LYS A 22 50.46 -5.76 7.15
CA LYS A 22 49.21 -6.28 6.57
C LYS A 22 48.34 -5.21 5.95
N ILE A 23 48.55 -3.94 6.28
CA ILE A 23 47.67 -2.85 5.87
C ILE A 23 47.49 -2.78 4.35
N GLU A 24 48.55 -3.03 3.58
CA GLU A 24 48.52 -3.01 2.11
C GLU A 24 47.60 -4.09 1.55
N GLY A 25 47.68 -5.32 2.07
CA GLY A 25 46.80 -6.42 1.67
C GLY A 25 45.33 -6.14 1.96
N TYR A 26 45.02 -5.50 3.10
CA TYR A 26 43.66 -5.08 3.41
C TYR A 26 43.19 -3.95 2.50
N LEU A 27 44.04 -2.96 2.21
CA LEU A 27 43.70 -1.86 1.30
C LEU A 27 43.37 -2.35 -0.11
N ILE A 28 44.12 -3.34 -0.62
CA ILE A 28 43.82 -3.98 -1.91
C ILE A 28 42.48 -4.71 -1.84
N ALA A 29 42.23 -5.48 -0.77
CA ALA A 29 41.01 -6.27 -0.63
C ALA A 29 39.73 -5.41 -0.52
N ILE A 30 39.84 -4.20 0.04
CA ILE A 30 38.72 -3.25 0.17
C ILE A 30 38.69 -2.20 -0.94
N ALA A 31 39.53 -2.32 -1.97
CA ALA A 31 39.54 -1.38 -3.09
C ALA A 31 38.15 -1.34 -3.75
N GLY A 32 37.60 -0.14 -3.92
CA GLY A 32 36.25 0.07 -4.47
C GLY A 32 35.10 -0.03 -3.44
N ALA A 33 35.40 -0.29 -2.17
CA ALA A 33 34.40 -0.28 -1.11
C ALA A 33 33.86 1.14 -0.83
N SER A 34 32.55 1.25 -0.61
CA SER A 34 31.98 2.51 -0.12
C SER A 34 32.42 2.78 1.32
N HIS A 35 32.68 4.05 1.66
CA HIS A 35 33.08 4.43 3.02
C HIS A 35 32.04 3.99 4.06
N TYR A 36 30.76 4.14 3.75
CA TYR A 36 29.67 3.75 4.64
C TYR A 36 29.66 2.24 4.90
N ALA A 37 29.71 1.41 3.85
CA ALA A 37 29.72 -0.04 4.01
C ALA A 37 30.94 -0.51 4.80
N LEU A 38 32.10 0.10 4.58
CA LEU A 38 33.32 -0.20 5.34
C LEU A 38 33.15 0.09 6.84
N THR A 39 32.69 1.29 7.20
CA THR A 39 32.48 1.67 8.61
C THR A 39 31.43 0.78 9.29
N THR A 40 30.32 0.50 8.61
CA THR A 40 29.27 -0.36 9.16
C THR A 40 29.76 -1.79 9.34
N ALA A 41 30.42 -2.38 8.34
CA ALA A 41 31.01 -3.71 8.41
C ALA A 41 32.00 -3.83 9.58
N ILE A 42 32.94 -2.88 9.72
CA ILE A 42 33.92 -2.88 10.81
C ILE A 42 33.23 -2.76 12.17
N THR A 43 32.21 -1.91 12.29
CA THR A 43 31.44 -1.77 13.53
C THR A 43 30.72 -3.08 13.89
N LYS A 44 30.10 -3.76 12.92
CA LYS A 44 29.45 -5.07 13.12
C LYS A 44 30.44 -6.14 13.54
N ILE A 45 31.64 -6.14 12.95
CA ILE A 45 32.74 -7.06 13.30
C ILE A 45 33.20 -6.82 14.75
N ILE A 46 33.45 -5.57 15.14
CA ILE A 46 33.91 -5.22 16.50
C ILE A 46 32.84 -5.59 17.54
N ARG A 47 31.55 -5.44 17.22
CA ARG A 47 30.45 -5.85 18.09
C ARG A 47 30.21 -7.36 18.13
N GLY A 48 30.84 -8.13 17.24
CA GLY A 48 30.65 -9.57 17.13
C GLY A 48 29.24 -9.95 16.67
N GLU A 49 28.63 -9.13 15.81
CA GLU A 49 27.30 -9.35 15.19
C GLU A 49 27.37 -10.32 13.99
N ILE A 50 28.57 -10.71 13.57
CA ILE A 50 28.80 -11.60 12.42
C ILE A 50 29.21 -12.98 12.93
N ASP A 51 28.31 -13.96 12.82
CA ASP A 51 28.49 -15.31 13.36
C ASP A 51 29.62 -16.11 12.69
N SER A 52 29.96 -15.76 11.44
CA SER A 52 30.99 -16.46 10.66
C SER A 52 32.43 -16.07 11.04
N ILE A 53 32.62 -15.08 11.91
CA ILE A 53 33.95 -14.58 12.31
C ILE A 53 34.20 -14.72 13.80
N SER A 54 35.46 -15.01 14.14
CA SER A 54 35.95 -14.96 15.51
C SER A 54 35.84 -13.56 16.12
N LYS A 55 35.10 -13.45 17.23
CA LYS A 55 34.96 -12.20 18.01
C LYS A 55 36.27 -11.70 18.62
N LYS A 56 37.31 -12.54 18.68
CA LYS A 56 38.62 -12.22 19.29
C LYS A 56 39.65 -11.70 18.28
N PHE A 57 39.55 -12.13 17.02
CA PHE A 57 40.61 -11.93 16.04
C PHE A 57 40.13 -11.11 14.85
N CYS A 58 41.01 -10.29 14.32
CA CYS A 58 40.77 -9.60 13.06
C CYS A 58 40.46 -10.63 11.95
N PRO A 59 39.39 -10.41 11.15
CA PRO A 59 39.12 -11.23 9.97
C PRO A 59 40.23 -11.04 8.95
N THR A 60 40.52 -12.07 8.17
CA THR A 60 41.47 -12.02 7.05
C THR A 60 41.00 -11.02 5.99
N ALA A 61 41.91 -10.52 5.14
CA ALA A 61 41.56 -9.56 4.10
C ALA A 61 40.45 -10.06 3.14
N PRO A 62 40.42 -11.33 2.71
CA PRO A 62 39.31 -11.87 1.92
C PRO A 62 37.98 -11.92 2.68
N GLU A 63 37.99 -12.33 3.95
CA GLU A 63 36.79 -12.36 4.81
C GLU A 63 36.21 -10.95 4.98
N LEU A 64 37.07 -9.95 5.24
CA LEU A 64 36.64 -8.56 5.34
C LEU A 64 36.04 -8.05 4.03
N SER A 65 36.68 -8.37 2.88
CA SER A 65 36.17 -7.98 1.56
C SER A 65 34.79 -8.57 1.29
N SER A 66 34.57 -9.85 1.62
CA SER A 66 33.26 -10.50 1.46
C SER A 66 32.17 -9.77 2.22
N ILE A 67 32.40 -9.46 3.49
CA ILE A 67 31.41 -8.80 4.36
C ILE A 67 31.08 -7.39 3.87
N ILE A 68 32.10 -6.66 3.44
CA ILE A 68 31.88 -5.31 2.89
C ILE A 68 31.04 -5.40 1.61
N ARG A 69 31.27 -6.39 0.75
CA ARG A 69 30.46 -6.60 -0.46
C ARG A 69 29.01 -6.94 -0.11
N ASP A 70 28.79 -7.78 0.90
CA ASP A 70 27.45 -8.11 1.37
C ASP A 70 26.72 -6.88 1.91
N GLU A 71 27.41 -6.02 2.67
CA GLU A 71 26.87 -4.76 3.16
C GLU A 71 26.56 -3.79 2.01
N MET A 72 27.44 -3.70 1.01
CA MET A 72 27.20 -2.89 -0.19
C MET A 72 25.99 -3.38 -0.98
N ALA A 73 25.82 -4.69 -1.12
CA ALA A 73 24.66 -5.29 -1.78
C ALA A 73 23.37 -4.99 -1.00
N PHE A 74 23.41 -5.08 0.33
CA PHE A 74 22.29 -4.71 1.19
C PHE A 74 21.90 -3.23 1.02
N VAL A 75 22.86 -2.32 1.09
CA VAL A 75 22.61 -0.87 0.91
C VAL A 75 22.06 -0.58 -0.47
N LYS A 76 22.62 -1.20 -1.53
CA LYS A 76 22.12 -1.02 -2.90
C LYS A 76 20.66 -1.45 -3.02
N LYS A 77 20.29 -2.59 -2.44
CA LYS A 77 18.91 -3.08 -2.40
C LYS A 77 17.97 -2.12 -1.66
N GLN A 78 18.41 -1.52 -0.55
CA GLN A 78 17.60 -0.52 0.17
C GLN A 78 17.37 0.74 -0.66
N ILE A 79 18.38 1.20 -1.41
CA ILE A 79 18.24 2.34 -2.32
C ILE A 79 17.24 2.02 -3.43
N GLU A 80 17.35 0.84 -4.06
CA GLU A 80 16.40 0.39 -5.09
C GLU A 80 14.96 0.32 -4.56
N LEU A 81 14.76 -0.22 -3.34
CA LEU A 81 13.46 -0.25 -2.70
C LEU A 81 12.92 1.14 -2.36
N ALA A 82 13.78 2.06 -1.94
CA ALA A 82 13.39 3.44 -1.66
C ALA A 82 12.96 4.17 -2.93
N ILE A 83 13.68 3.98 -4.04
CA ILE A 83 13.30 4.51 -5.36
C ILE A 83 11.96 3.94 -5.79
N GLY A 84 11.78 2.61 -5.71
CA GLY A 84 10.51 1.96 -6.05
C GLY A 84 9.33 2.43 -5.19
N ARG A 85 9.56 2.81 -3.93
CA ARG A 85 8.51 3.42 -3.08
C ARG A 85 8.15 4.84 -3.49
N MET A 86 9.08 5.61 -4.05
CA MET A 86 8.79 6.95 -4.56
C MET A 86 7.94 6.90 -5.83
N GLU A 87 8.01 5.80 -6.58
CA GLU A 87 7.23 5.58 -7.80
C GLU A 87 5.82 5.05 -7.55
N LEU A 88 5.51 4.58 -6.33
CA LEU A 88 4.16 4.18 -5.96
C LEU A 88 3.30 5.44 -5.79
N GLU A 89 2.39 5.67 -6.73
CA GLU A 89 1.37 6.73 -6.63
C GLU A 89 0.57 6.58 -5.32
N ASP A 90 0.45 7.67 -4.58
CA ASP A 90 -0.29 7.71 -3.32
C ASP A 90 -1.79 7.56 -3.59
N GLN A 91 -2.28 6.32 -3.57
CA GLN A 91 -3.69 5.99 -3.74
C GLN A 91 -4.53 6.21 -2.47
N ARG A 92 -4.02 6.93 -1.45
CA ARG A 92 -4.85 7.24 -0.29
C ARG A 92 -6.06 8.07 -0.75
N PRO A 93 -7.30 7.69 -0.37
CA PRO A 93 -8.48 8.45 -0.76
C PRO A 93 -8.36 9.87 -0.20
N ILE A 94 -8.29 10.85 -1.09
CA ILE A 94 -8.29 12.26 -0.74
C ILE A 94 -9.55 12.52 0.06
N SER A 95 -9.40 13.15 1.23
CA SER A 95 -10.51 13.57 2.08
C SER A 95 -11.52 14.36 1.24
N VAL A 96 -12.68 13.77 0.96
CA VAL A 96 -13.74 14.42 0.19
C VAL A 96 -14.26 15.58 1.03
N LYS A 97 -14.31 16.78 0.44
CA LYS A 97 -14.85 17.98 1.11
C LYS A 97 -16.25 17.64 1.67
N PRO A 98 -16.51 17.88 2.97
CA PRO A 98 -17.84 17.61 3.53
C PRO A 98 -18.85 18.51 2.84
N MET A 99 -19.84 17.90 2.18
CA MET A 99 -20.96 18.60 1.55
C MET A 99 -22.10 18.72 2.57
N LEU A 100 -22.75 19.89 2.59
CA LEU A 100 -23.95 20.07 3.40
C LEU A 100 -25.08 19.18 2.87
N LEU A 101 -26.00 18.78 3.75
CA LEU A 101 -27.12 17.92 3.36
C LEU A 101 -27.96 18.54 2.23
N MET A 102 -28.15 19.86 2.24
CA MET A 102 -28.90 20.57 1.20
C MET A 102 -28.21 20.50 -0.17
N ASP A 103 -26.89 20.60 -0.22
CA ASP A 103 -26.11 20.45 -1.46
C ASP A 103 -26.25 19.02 -2.00
N ARG A 104 -26.27 18.02 -1.11
CA ARG A 104 -26.48 16.62 -1.48
C ARG A 104 -27.89 16.38 -2.04
N ILE A 105 -28.91 17.02 -1.46
CA ILE A 105 -30.29 16.96 -1.96
C ILE A 105 -30.36 17.62 -3.34
N ALA A 106 -29.79 18.82 -3.51
CA ALA A 106 -29.78 19.52 -4.79
C ALA A 106 -29.06 18.70 -5.88
N GLN A 107 -27.89 18.14 -5.56
CA GLN A 107 -27.13 17.30 -6.49
C GLN A 107 -27.90 16.01 -6.85
N ALA A 108 -28.54 15.37 -5.87
CA ALA A 108 -29.34 14.17 -6.12
C ALA A 108 -30.55 14.50 -7.01
N THR A 109 -31.26 15.60 -6.75
CA THR A 109 -32.39 16.05 -7.58
C THR A 109 -31.95 16.35 -9.00
N GLN A 110 -30.85 17.11 -9.15
CA GLN A 110 -30.30 17.44 -10.48
C GLN A 110 -29.94 16.17 -11.25
N ARG A 111 -29.30 15.20 -10.58
CA ARG A 111 -28.96 13.92 -11.21
C ARG A 111 -30.19 13.14 -11.69
N MET A 112 -31.30 13.15 -10.94
CA MET A 112 -32.53 12.47 -11.38
C MET A 112 -33.16 13.15 -12.60
N VAL A 113 -33.03 14.48 -12.70
CA VAL A 113 -33.45 15.27 -13.86
C VAL A 113 -32.54 15.01 -15.06
N ASP A 114 -31.21 15.02 -14.86
CA ASP A 114 -30.22 14.77 -15.91
C ASP A 114 -30.34 13.36 -16.50
N GLU A 115 -30.70 12.38 -15.65
CA GLU A 115 -30.98 11.00 -16.06
C GLU A 115 -32.41 10.80 -16.62
N ASP A 116 -33.21 11.87 -16.74
CA ASP A 116 -34.58 11.88 -17.25
C ASP A 116 -35.46 10.79 -16.60
N ARG A 117 -35.40 10.68 -15.28
CA ARG A 117 -36.14 9.65 -14.52
C ARG A 117 -37.49 10.17 -14.03
N ALA A 118 -38.54 9.38 -14.25
CA ALA A 118 -39.84 9.65 -13.68
C ALA A 118 -39.83 9.39 -12.17
N LEU A 119 -40.36 10.33 -11.39
CA LEU A 119 -40.67 10.11 -9.98
C LEU A 119 -41.85 9.15 -9.88
N LEU A 120 -41.67 8.02 -9.19
CA LEU A 120 -42.73 7.03 -9.00
C LEU A 120 -43.51 7.31 -7.72
N PHE A 121 -42.80 7.38 -6.59
CA PHE A 121 -43.38 7.67 -5.28
C PHE A 121 -42.33 8.17 -4.30
N THR A 122 -42.80 8.88 -3.27
CA THR A 122 -41.99 9.33 -2.15
C THR A 122 -42.31 8.51 -0.89
N VAL A 123 -41.33 8.43 0.00
CA VAL A 123 -41.45 7.77 1.31
C VAL A 123 -40.82 8.63 2.38
N THR A 124 -41.40 8.60 3.58
CA THR A 124 -40.90 9.34 4.74
C THR A 124 -39.82 8.59 5.51
N SER A 125 -39.61 7.31 5.22
CA SER A 125 -38.64 6.46 5.91
C SER A 125 -38.19 5.28 5.05
N HIS A 126 -37.00 4.74 5.36
CA HIS A 126 -36.46 3.56 4.67
C HIS A 126 -37.33 2.30 4.85
N PRO A 127 -37.89 2.00 6.04
CA PRO A 127 -38.84 0.89 6.18
C PRO A 127 -40.09 1.06 5.30
N GLY A 128 -40.58 2.29 5.14
CA GLY A 128 -41.69 2.59 4.23
C GLY A 128 -41.37 2.31 2.76
N PHE A 129 -40.11 2.49 2.36
CA PHE A 129 -39.63 2.08 1.04
C PHE A 129 -39.58 0.55 0.90
N LEU A 130 -39.02 -0.16 1.88
CA LEU A 130 -38.89 -1.62 1.81
C LEU A 130 -40.24 -2.32 1.64
N ALA A 131 -41.29 -1.82 2.30
CA ALA A 131 -42.65 -2.32 2.15
C ALA A 131 -43.21 -2.20 0.72
N ARG A 132 -42.71 -1.23 -0.05
CA ARG A 132 -43.15 -0.91 -1.43
C ARG A 132 -42.11 -1.28 -2.48
N LYS A 133 -41.05 -1.98 -2.10
CA LYS A 133 -39.93 -2.33 -3.01
C LYS A 133 -40.41 -3.13 -4.22
N GLY A 134 -41.46 -3.94 -4.07
CA GLY A 134 -42.05 -4.72 -5.17
C GLY A 134 -42.72 -3.86 -6.26
N GLU A 135 -43.03 -2.59 -5.98
CA GLU A 135 -43.63 -1.67 -6.95
C GLU A 135 -42.58 -1.05 -7.90
N LEU A 136 -41.28 -1.28 -7.67
CA LEU A 136 -40.23 -0.74 -8.53
C LEU A 136 -40.17 -1.52 -9.85
N PRO A 137 -40.22 -0.82 -11.00
CA PRO A 137 -39.92 -1.44 -12.28
C PRO A 137 -38.45 -1.85 -12.37
N THR A 138 -38.15 -2.81 -13.23
CA THR A 138 -36.77 -3.22 -13.53
C THR A 138 -35.95 -2.00 -13.99
N GLY A 139 -34.80 -1.78 -13.34
CA GLY A 139 -33.95 -0.60 -13.58
C GLY A 139 -34.36 0.66 -12.80
N GLY A 140 -35.44 0.60 -12.02
CA GLY A 140 -35.82 1.61 -11.05
C GLY A 140 -34.83 1.67 -9.88
N ILE A 141 -34.71 2.85 -9.28
CA ILE A 141 -33.77 3.10 -8.19
C ILE A 141 -34.44 3.83 -7.03
N TYR A 142 -33.92 3.62 -5.83
CA TYR A 142 -34.29 4.38 -4.65
C TYR A 142 -33.17 5.37 -4.30
N CYS A 143 -33.52 6.65 -4.23
CA CYS A 143 -32.61 7.68 -3.76
C CYS A 143 -32.88 7.98 -2.29
N ALA A 144 -32.05 7.41 -1.40
CA ALA A 144 -32.22 7.55 0.05
C ALA A 144 -32.13 9.02 0.55
N ILE A 145 -31.30 9.84 -0.10
CA ILE A 145 -31.15 11.27 0.24
C ILE A 145 -32.43 12.04 -0.03
N LEU A 146 -33.17 11.66 -1.09
CA LEU A 146 -34.42 12.30 -1.49
C LEU A 146 -35.65 11.63 -0.86
N GLY A 147 -35.50 10.44 -0.27
CA GLY A 147 -36.62 9.64 0.19
C GLY A 147 -37.59 9.28 -0.95
N ALA A 148 -37.07 9.05 -2.17
CA ALA A 148 -37.91 8.91 -3.35
C ALA A 148 -37.46 7.74 -4.25
N ALA A 149 -38.43 7.08 -4.85
CA ALA A 149 -38.23 6.03 -5.84
C ALA A 149 -38.43 6.59 -7.26
N TYR A 150 -37.49 6.27 -8.14
CA TYR A 150 -37.45 6.73 -9.52
C TYR A 150 -37.48 5.55 -10.49
N GLY A 151 -38.07 5.76 -11.66
CA GLY A 151 -38.07 4.81 -12.76
C GLY A 151 -36.68 4.61 -13.39
N PRO A 152 -36.57 3.74 -14.40
CA PRO A 152 -35.35 3.58 -15.18
C PRO A 152 -34.95 4.89 -15.89
N GLN A 153 -33.70 4.98 -16.32
CA GLN A 153 -33.18 6.15 -17.02
C GLN A 153 -34.01 6.42 -18.30
N GLY A 154 -34.40 7.68 -18.54
CA GLY A 154 -35.26 8.06 -19.67
C GLY A 154 -36.76 7.75 -19.49
N SER A 155 -37.20 7.34 -18.30
CA SER A 155 -38.61 7.01 -18.04
C SER A 155 -39.51 8.23 -17.86
N ALA A 156 -38.98 9.45 -17.76
CA ALA A 156 -39.79 10.66 -17.73
C ALA A 156 -40.34 11.01 -19.13
N SER A 157 -39.60 10.71 -20.20
CA SER A 157 -40.03 10.94 -21.57
C SER A 157 -40.76 9.76 -22.25
N ARG A 158 -40.71 8.55 -21.67
CA ARG A 158 -41.33 7.33 -22.23
C ARG A 158 -42.20 6.61 -21.20
N PRO A 159 -43.45 6.23 -21.51
CA PRO A 159 -44.27 5.47 -20.58
C PRO A 159 -43.59 4.15 -20.21
N LEU A 160 -43.64 3.82 -18.93
CA LEU A 160 -43.05 2.60 -18.37
C LEU A 160 -43.67 1.38 -19.08
N PRO A 161 -42.87 0.39 -19.51
CA PRO A 161 -43.41 -0.87 -20.00
C PRO A 161 -44.27 -1.53 -18.91
N ALA A 162 -45.39 -2.13 -19.30
CA ALA A 162 -46.28 -2.83 -18.39
C ALA A 162 -45.48 -3.85 -17.56
N GLN A 163 -45.68 -3.83 -16.23
CA GLN A 163 -45.11 -4.85 -15.36
C GLN A 163 -45.68 -6.22 -15.74
N GLU A 164 -44.84 -7.14 -16.20
CA GLU A 164 -45.13 -8.57 -16.08
C GLU A 164 -45.14 -8.89 -14.59
N VAL A 165 -46.33 -9.06 -14.03
CA VAL A 165 -46.51 -9.61 -12.67
C VAL A 165 -45.97 -11.04 -12.74
N PRO A 166 -44.92 -11.39 -11.99
CA PRO A 166 -44.49 -12.79 -11.91
C PRO A 166 -45.64 -13.57 -11.27
N ASP A 167 -46.05 -14.68 -11.88
CA ASP A 167 -47.03 -15.60 -11.30
C ASP A 167 -46.66 -15.88 -9.85
N PRO A 168 -47.64 -15.88 -8.91
CA PRO A 168 -47.38 -16.24 -7.54
C PRO A 168 -46.91 -17.70 -7.54
N VAL A 169 -45.60 -17.89 -7.35
CA VAL A 169 -45.00 -19.20 -7.11
C VAL A 169 -45.75 -19.80 -5.92
N ALA A 170 -46.47 -20.89 -6.19
CA ALA A 170 -47.09 -21.73 -5.18
C ALA A 170 -45.98 -22.12 -4.19
N ALA A 171 -45.99 -21.49 -3.02
CA ALA A 171 -45.23 -21.97 -1.89
C ALA A 171 -45.90 -23.27 -1.45
N ASP A 172 -45.34 -24.40 -1.87
CA ASP A 172 -45.56 -25.69 -1.25
C ASP A 172 -45.29 -25.53 0.26
N LEU A 173 -46.38 -25.42 1.02
CA LEU A 173 -46.39 -25.54 2.46
C LEU A 173 -46.45 -27.04 2.78
N ASP A 174 -45.29 -27.68 2.85
CA ASP A 174 -45.14 -28.95 3.57
C ASP A 174 -44.99 -28.63 5.07
N TRP A 175 -46.08 -28.82 5.82
CA TRP A 175 -46.07 -29.20 7.23
C TRP A 175 -47.19 -30.20 7.50
#